data_AF-A0A6C0IYR7-F1
#
_entry.id   AF-A0A6C0IYR7-F1
#
_cell.length_a   1.000
_cell.length_b   1.000
_cell.length_c   1.000
_cell.angle_alpha   90.00
_cell.angle_beta   90.00
_cell.angle_gamma   90.00
#
_symmetry.space_group_name_H-M   'P 1'
#
loop_
_entity.id
_entity.type
_entity.pdbx_description
1 polymer ?
#
loop_
_entity_poly.entity_id
_entity_poly.type
_entity_poly.pdbx_seq_one_letter_code
_entity_poly.pdbx_strand_id
1 'polypeptide(L)'
;MSQRFPLWQLMTGRQFNELSKGMRFYKLTTANELHRGFLYRDGLNVDTERFVALPHNPGLHFTEESMIASWVDIFNGLGTPLKWKREVKIADDAKVYYQFDQFKADQLILSPREEL
;
A
#
# COMPACT_ATOMS: atom_id res chain seq x y z
N MET A 1 3.42 -6.96 -13.80
CA MET A 1 2.69 -7.49 -12.62
C MET A 1 2.68 -9.02 -12.69
N SER A 2 3.19 -9.68 -11.66
CA SER A 2 3.40 -11.14 -11.69
C SER A 2 2.10 -11.92 -11.42
N GLN A 3 1.95 -13.08 -12.09
CA GLN A 3 0.86 -14.07 -11.89
C GLN A 3 0.78 -14.66 -10.45
N ARG A 4 1.51 -14.10 -9.47
CA ARG A 4 1.70 -14.69 -8.14
C ARG A 4 0.60 -14.38 -7.16
N PHE A 5 -0.16 -13.29 -7.35
CA PHE A 5 -1.23 -12.94 -6.43
C PHE A 5 -2.60 -13.30 -7.01
N PRO A 6 -3.43 -14.02 -6.24
CA PRO A 6 -4.80 -14.28 -6.65
C PRO A 6 -5.61 -12.97 -6.64
N LEU A 7 -6.21 -12.65 -7.78
CA LEU A 7 -7.08 -11.48 -7.94
C LEU A 7 -8.26 -11.56 -6.96
N TRP A 8 -8.60 -10.43 -6.33
CA TRP A 8 -9.78 -10.30 -5.46
C TRP A 8 -9.76 -11.18 -4.22
N GLN A 9 -8.58 -11.59 -3.76
CA GLN A 9 -8.45 -12.48 -2.62
C GLN A 9 -7.98 -11.72 -1.37
N LEU A 10 -8.66 -12.01 -0.26
CA LEU A 10 -8.21 -11.69 1.08
C LEU A 10 -7.15 -12.71 1.52
N MET A 11 -6.02 -12.22 2.02
CA MET A 11 -4.95 -13.03 2.56
C MET A 11 -4.46 -12.47 3.90
N THR A 12 -3.91 -13.35 4.72
CA THR A 12 -3.16 -12.94 5.91
C THR A 12 -1.84 -12.29 5.51
N GLY A 13 -1.27 -11.48 6.39
CA GLY A 13 0.04 -10.89 6.19
C GLY A 13 1.13 -11.95 6.00
N ARG A 14 1.02 -13.07 6.73
CA ARG A 14 1.90 -14.23 6.54
C ARG A 14 1.84 -14.78 5.12
N GLN A 15 0.63 -15.01 4.59
CA GLN A 15 0.46 -15.49 3.21
C GLN A 15 1.01 -14.48 2.20
N PHE A 16 0.74 -13.19 2.42
CA PHE A 16 1.28 -12.12 1.59
C PHE A 16 2.82 -12.12 1.61
N ASN A 17 3.44 -12.18 2.78
CA ASN A 17 4.90 -12.20 2.97
C ASN A 17 5.55 -13.39 2.26
N GLU A 18 4.92 -14.56 2.27
CA GLU A 18 5.37 -15.75 1.55
C GLU A 18 5.29 -15.58 0.02
N LEU A 19 4.15 -15.10 -0.49
CA LEU A 19 3.94 -14.89 -1.94
C LEU A 19 4.82 -13.78 -2.52
N SER A 20 5.16 -12.80 -1.68
CA SER A 20 5.89 -11.60 -2.06
C SER A 20 7.39 -11.65 -1.81
N LYS A 21 7.94 -12.84 -1.50
CA LYS A 21 9.39 -13.04 -1.30
C LYS A 21 10.22 -12.45 -2.44
N GLY A 22 11.14 -11.56 -2.06
CA GLY A 22 12.05 -10.86 -2.98
C GLY A 22 11.45 -9.62 -3.65
N MET A 23 10.21 -9.25 -3.34
CA MET A 23 9.56 -8.03 -3.82
C MET A 23 9.68 -6.91 -2.79
N ARG A 24 9.68 -5.66 -3.25
CA ARG A 24 9.66 -4.47 -2.39
C ARG A 24 8.37 -3.69 -2.59
N PHE A 25 7.81 -3.21 -1.49
CA PHE A 25 6.54 -2.51 -1.47
C PHE A 25 6.70 -1.14 -0.83
N TYR A 26 5.94 -0.20 -1.34
CA TYR A 26 6.02 1.19 -0.90
C TYR A 26 4.63 1.79 -0.74
N LYS A 27 4.52 2.60 0.30
CA LYS A 27 3.45 3.57 0.46
C LYS A 27 3.90 4.87 -0.19
N LEU A 28 3.11 5.34 -1.15
CA LEU A 28 3.30 6.65 -1.77
C LEU A 28 2.33 7.65 -1.16
N THR A 29 2.80 8.87 -0.90
CA THR A 29 1.98 9.95 -0.34
C THR A 29 2.32 11.31 -0.93
N THR A 30 1.36 12.20 -0.90
CA THR A 30 1.49 13.63 -1.18
C THR A 30 2.27 14.34 -0.06
N ALA A 31 2.60 15.62 -0.27
CA ALA A 31 3.38 16.41 0.69
C ALA A 31 2.77 16.48 2.11
N ASN A 32 1.44 16.39 2.23
CA ASN A 32 0.71 16.39 3.49
C ASN A 32 0.51 15.00 4.11
N GLU A 33 1.00 13.93 3.47
CA GLU A 33 0.95 12.55 3.97
C GLU A 33 -0.47 12.04 4.30
N LEU A 34 -1.49 12.61 3.67
CA LEU A 34 -2.89 12.29 3.88
C LEU A 34 -3.43 11.45 2.72
N HIS A 35 -4.07 10.31 3.01
CA HIS A 35 -4.87 9.59 2.02
C HIS A 35 -6.20 9.19 2.66
N ARG A 36 -7.32 9.69 2.10
CA ARG A 36 -8.69 9.43 2.59
C ARG A 36 -8.87 9.78 4.08
N GLY A 37 -8.29 10.89 4.53
CA GLY A 37 -8.38 11.32 5.93
C GLY A 37 -7.42 10.61 6.90
N PHE A 38 -6.70 9.58 6.45
CA PHE A 38 -5.68 8.91 7.25
C PHE A 38 -4.32 9.59 7.06
N LEU A 39 -3.71 10.03 8.17
CA LEU A 39 -2.36 10.61 8.21
C LEU A 39 -1.33 9.51 8.50
N TYR A 40 -0.40 9.30 7.58
CA TYR A 40 0.63 8.27 7.70
C TYR A 40 1.80 8.74 8.58
N ARG A 41 2.40 7.80 9.32
CA ARG A 41 3.57 8.03 10.17
C ARG A 41 4.56 6.88 10.10
N ASP A 42 5.77 7.10 10.61
CA ASP A 42 6.77 6.05 10.79
C ASP A 42 6.25 4.97 11.76
N GLY A 43 6.63 3.71 11.52
CA GLY A 43 6.21 2.57 12.35
C GLY A 43 4.80 2.08 12.02
N LEU A 44 4.07 1.63 13.04
CA LEU A 44 2.77 0.96 12.88
C LEU A 44 1.66 1.96 12.54
N ASN A 45 0.97 1.69 11.44
CA ASN A 45 -0.22 2.38 10.98
C ASN A 45 -1.35 1.36 10.93
N VAL A 46 -2.41 1.57 11.70
CA VAL A 46 -3.60 0.72 11.73
C VAL A 46 -4.76 1.54 11.19
N ASP A 47 -5.46 1.02 10.19
CA ASP A 47 -6.64 1.65 9.64
C ASP A 47 -7.72 1.77 10.73
N THR A 48 -8.29 2.95 10.88
CA THR A 48 -9.37 3.21 11.83
C THR A 48 -10.72 2.78 11.28
N GLU A 49 -10.83 2.62 9.96
CA GLU A 49 -12.04 2.14 9.31
C GLU A 49 -12.08 0.62 9.28
N ARG A 50 -13.29 0.06 9.32
CA ARG A 50 -13.47 -1.40 9.25
C ARG A 50 -12.93 -1.91 7.91
N PHE A 51 -11.95 -2.80 7.97
CA PHE A 51 -11.40 -3.41 6.76
C PHE A 51 -12.44 -4.26 6.03
N VAL A 52 -12.69 -3.93 4.77
CA VAL A 52 -13.57 -4.68 3.87
C VAL A 52 -12.80 -5.07 2.61
N ALA A 53 -12.71 -6.38 2.38
CA ALA A 53 -12.05 -7.01 1.23
C ALA A 53 -12.88 -6.87 -0.05
N LEU A 54 -13.21 -5.63 -0.41
CA LEU A 54 -13.94 -5.28 -1.61
C LEU A 54 -13.22 -4.13 -2.33
N PRO A 55 -13.37 -4.05 -3.66
CA PRO A 55 -12.93 -2.90 -4.42
C PRO A 55 -13.44 -1.58 -3.83
N HIS A 56 -12.61 -0.53 -3.91
CA HIS A 56 -12.91 0.86 -3.51
C HIS A 56 -13.17 1.12 -2.01
N ASN A 57 -13.34 0.06 -1.22
CA ASN A 57 -13.53 0.15 0.22
C ASN A 57 -12.25 0.59 0.98
N PRO A 58 -12.39 0.97 2.26
CA PRO A 58 -11.28 1.39 3.11
C PRO A 58 -10.14 0.38 3.19
N GLY A 59 -8.96 0.87 3.59
CA GLY A 59 -7.71 0.15 3.64
C GLY A 59 -6.51 1.08 3.39
N LEU A 60 -5.38 0.72 3.98
CA LEU A 60 -4.11 1.41 3.78
C LEU A 60 -3.48 0.91 2.47
N HIS A 61 -3.59 1.71 1.42
CA HIS A 61 -3.10 1.36 0.08
C HIS A 61 -1.59 1.43 -0.05
N PHE A 62 -0.98 0.44 -0.71
CA PHE A 62 0.44 0.38 -1.05
C PHE A 62 0.67 -0.31 -2.41
N THR A 63 1.88 -0.19 -2.96
CA THR A 63 2.21 -0.66 -4.31
C THR A 63 3.58 -1.34 -4.37
N GLU A 64 3.80 -2.18 -5.38
CA GLU A 64 5.12 -2.72 -5.72
C GLU A 64 6.04 -1.60 -6.26
N GLU A 65 7.35 -1.71 -6.01
CA GLU A 65 8.38 -0.79 -6.50
C GLU A 65 8.30 -0.52 -8.01
N SER A 66 8.07 -1.56 -8.81
CA SER A 66 7.99 -1.46 -10.28
C SER A 66 6.82 -0.59 -10.78
N MET A 67 5.83 -0.32 -9.92
CA MET A 67 4.65 0.49 -10.24
C MET A 67 4.79 1.96 -9.84
N ILE A 68 5.87 2.35 -9.16
CA ILE A 68 6.03 3.72 -8.63
C ILE A 68 5.96 4.75 -9.75
N ALA A 69 6.69 4.56 -10.85
CA ALA A 69 6.71 5.49 -11.98
C ALA A 69 5.30 5.72 -12.55
N SER A 70 4.54 4.64 -12.76
CA SER A 70 3.16 4.74 -13.27
C SER A 70 2.26 5.53 -12.31
N TRP A 71 2.38 5.32 -11.00
CA TRP A 71 1.61 6.11 -10.03
C TRP A 71 2.04 7.58 -9.99
N VAL A 72 3.33 7.87 -10.09
CA VAL A 72 3.83 9.26 -10.18
C VAL A 72 3.25 9.97 -11.41
N ASP A 73 3.29 9.34 -12.57
CA ASP A 73 2.73 9.92 -13.80
C ASP A 73 1.23 10.20 -13.69
N ILE A 74 0.47 9.26 -13.13
CA ILE A 74 -0.98 9.41 -12.89
C ILE A 74 -1.25 10.61 -11.98
N PHE A 75 -0.58 10.68 -10.82
CA PHE A 75 -0.83 11.74 -9.83
C PHE A 75 -0.35 13.12 -10.30
N ASN A 76 0.72 13.17 -11.11
CA ASN A 76 1.13 14.39 -11.80
C ASN A 76 0.06 14.88 -12.77
N GLY A 77 -0.51 13.98 -13.58
CA GLY A 77 -1.63 14.31 -14.49
C GLY A 77 -2.89 14.79 -13.77
N LEU A 78 -3.10 14.37 -12.51
CA LEU A 78 -4.20 14.80 -11.65
C LEU A 78 -3.90 16.08 -10.85
N GLY A 79 -2.72 16.69 -10.99
CA GLY A 79 -2.33 17.90 -10.27
C GLY A 79 -2.11 17.69 -8.77
N THR A 80 -1.87 16.45 -8.33
CA THR A 80 -1.67 16.08 -6.92
C THR A 80 -0.38 15.29 -6.74
N PRO A 81 0.79 15.90 -7.03
CA PRO A 81 2.06 15.17 -7.12
C PRO A 81 2.38 14.43 -5.81
N LEU A 82 2.77 13.16 -5.97
CA LEU A 82 3.33 12.35 -4.90
C LEU A 82 4.71 12.93 -4.53
N LYS A 83 5.01 13.00 -3.24
CA LYS A 83 6.26 13.58 -2.73
C LYS A 83 7.12 12.58 -1.98
N TRP A 84 6.47 11.67 -1.25
CA TRP A 84 7.17 10.75 -0.36
C TRP A 84 6.88 9.30 -0.72
N LYS A 85 7.90 8.45 -0.60
CA LYS A 85 7.78 7.00 -0.53
C LYS A 85 8.26 6.50 0.83
N ARG A 86 7.63 5.44 1.32
CA ARG A 86 7.99 4.74 2.55
C ARG A 86 7.97 3.26 2.28
N GLU A 87 9.05 2.55 2.58
CA GLU A 87 9.06 1.08 2.47
C GLU A 87 8.01 0.48 3.42
N VAL A 88 7.26 -0.50 2.91
CA VAL A 88 6.17 -1.17 3.61
C VAL A 88 6.61 -2.54 4.07
N LYS A 89 6.38 -2.84 5.34
CA LYS A 89 6.38 -4.18 5.90
C LYS A 89 4.97 -4.54 6.36
N ILE A 90 4.59 -5.80 6.16
CA ILE A 90 3.29 -6.33 6.56
C ILE A 90 3.48 -7.25 7.75
N ALA A 91 2.78 -6.97 8.85
CA ALA A 91 2.74 -7.86 10.01
C ALA A 91 1.99 -9.15 9.67
N ASP A 92 2.42 -10.29 10.20
CA ASP A 92 1.89 -11.60 9.85
C ASP A 92 0.37 -11.76 10.02
N ASP A 93 -0.20 -11.03 10.97
CA ASP A 93 -1.61 -11.01 11.35
C ASP A 93 -2.44 -9.95 10.61
N ALA A 94 -1.81 -9.11 9.78
CA ALA A 94 -2.51 -8.14 8.95
C ALA A 94 -3.46 -8.83 7.96
N LYS A 95 -4.54 -8.14 7.58
CA LYS A 95 -5.40 -8.51 6.46
C LYS A 95 -4.94 -7.75 5.25
N VAL A 96 -4.58 -8.46 4.19
CA VAL A 96 -4.16 -7.88 2.92
C VAL A 96 -5.16 -8.26 1.84
N TYR A 97 -5.52 -7.29 1.01
CA TYR A 97 -6.37 -7.48 -0.15
C TYR A 97 -5.67 -6.97 -1.39
N TYR A 98 -5.65 -7.80 -2.43
CA TYR A 98 -5.08 -7.45 -3.72
C TYR A 98 -6.20 -7.22 -4.75
N GLN A 99 -6.20 -6.04 -5.35
CA GLN A 99 -7.11 -5.64 -6.41
C GLN A 99 -6.29 -5.14 -7.60
N PHE A 100 -6.33 -5.88 -8.72
CA PHE A 100 -5.68 -5.53 -9.98
C PHE A 100 -4.20 -5.16 -9.86
N ASP A 101 -3.88 -3.90 -9.63
CA ASP A 101 -2.55 -3.32 -9.57
C ASP A 101 -2.19 -2.74 -8.21
N GLN A 102 -3.10 -2.85 -7.24
CA GLN A 102 -2.98 -2.22 -5.94
C GLN A 102 -3.23 -3.19 -4.80
N PHE A 103 -2.45 -3.03 -3.74
CA PHE A 103 -2.65 -3.72 -2.49
C PHE A 103 -3.24 -2.76 -1.47
N LYS A 104 -4.04 -3.30 -0.55
CA LYS A 104 -4.44 -2.59 0.66
C LYS A 104 -4.39 -3.52 1.86
N ALA A 105 -4.08 -2.97 3.02
CA ALA A 105 -4.09 -3.71 4.27
C ALA A 105 -4.85 -2.97 5.38
N ASP A 106 -5.23 -3.68 6.43
CA ASP A 106 -5.75 -3.07 7.66
C ASP A 106 -4.62 -2.47 8.52
N GLN A 107 -3.39 -2.93 8.36
CA GLN A 107 -2.23 -2.34 9.01
C GLN A 107 -0.96 -2.46 8.16
N LEU A 108 -0.11 -1.42 8.25
CA LEU A 108 1.21 -1.34 7.61
C LEU A 108 2.25 -0.92 8.64
N ILE A 109 3.47 -1.42 8.50
CA ILE A 109 4.64 -0.89 9.20
C ILE A 109 5.47 -0.11 8.18
N LEU A 110 5.64 1.19 8.41
CA LEU A 110 6.35 2.08 7.49
C LEU A 110 7.74 2.42 8.01
N SER A 111 8.72 2.31 7.11
CA SER A 111 10.04 2.94 7.31
C SER A 111 9.94 4.47 7.30
N PRO A 112 11.01 5.20 7.70
CA PRO A 112 11.11 6.63 7.49
C PRO A 112 10.84 7.02 6.03
N ARG A 113 10.31 8.23 5.83
CA ARG A 113 10.02 8.72 4.48
C ARG A 113 11.30 9.05 3.71
N GLU A 114 11.26 8.75 2.42
CA GLU A 114 12.23 9.17 1.42
C GLU A 114 11.54 10.05 0.40
N GLU A 115 12.24 11.04 -0.15
CA GLU A 115 11.74 11.81 -1.28
C GLU A 115 11.66 10.91 -2.52
N LEU A 116 10.60 11.09 -3.30
CA LEU A 116 10.34 10.34 -4.52
C LEU A 116 11.26 10.73 -5.67
#